data_AF-A0A7C5GGR0-F1
#
_entry.id   AF-A0A7C5GGR0-F1
#
_cell.length_a   1.000
_cell.length_b   1.000
_cell.length_c   1.000
_cell.angle_alpha   90.00
_cell.angle_beta   90.00
_cell.angle_gamma   90.00
#
_symmetry.space_group_name_H-M   'P 1'
#
loop_
_entity.id
_entity.type
_entity.pdbx_description
1 polymer ?
#
loop_
_entity_poly.entity_id
_entity_poly.type
_entity_poly.pdbx_seq_one_letter_code
_entity_poly.pdbx_strand_id
1 'polypeptide(L)'
;MSEALSYFEYTTLLALVAMEELDIIILEAGLGGEFDATNVVEKALSVITPIGLDHQDFLGDTIKGIATTKINSIDKQVIVGIQPNIKVYNIARDISQKKGAKLYILEDCYNKSQAQKIEAITKEIGWSHYLYENALLAINALDILKLPYNIIDLKSVKLFGRFYSILPNVIIDVGHNLLATGAIVNALEQKFGDKKVVLVYNSLDDKDYSAILEKLKKHIKRVEIISIDTPRALEVTQLQAQLERLSIEFKIFENINNYENYLVFGSFYVVEAFIKKDLLQI
;
A
#
# COMPACT_ATOMS: atom_id res chain seq x y z
N MET A 1 -22.53 18.93 16.07
CA MET A 1 -22.27 17.48 15.89
C MET A 1 -23.14 17.03 14.73
N SER A 2 -22.59 16.22 13.80
CA SER A 2 -23.38 15.60 12.73
C SER A 2 -24.42 14.67 13.35
N GLU A 3 -25.65 14.67 12.84
CA GLU A 3 -26.70 13.73 13.26
C GLU A 3 -26.62 12.38 12.53
N ALA A 4 -25.73 12.25 11.54
CA ALA A 4 -25.55 11.04 10.74
C ALA A 4 -24.08 10.58 10.74
N LEU A 5 -23.89 9.26 10.73
CA LEU A 5 -22.59 8.61 10.52
C LEU A 5 -22.18 8.73 9.04
N SER A 6 -20.90 8.96 8.80
CA SER A 6 -20.30 8.80 7.48
C SER A 6 -20.35 7.32 7.05
N TYR A 7 -20.14 7.09 5.75
CA TYR A 7 -20.06 5.72 5.21
C TYR A 7 -19.04 4.87 5.97
N PHE A 8 -17.82 5.39 6.20
CA PHE A 8 -16.75 4.64 6.85
C PHE A 8 -17.02 4.38 8.34
N GLU A 9 -17.60 5.33 9.06
CA GLU A 9 -18.02 5.13 10.45
C GLU A 9 -19.11 4.05 10.55
N TYR A 10 -20.09 4.07 9.64
CA TYR A 10 -21.16 3.08 9.62
C TYR A 10 -20.64 1.68 9.29
N THR A 11 -19.76 1.54 8.28
CA THR A 11 -19.16 0.24 7.95
C THR A 11 -18.23 -0.26 9.06
N THR A 12 -17.52 0.64 9.76
CA THR A 12 -16.70 0.26 10.91
C THR A 12 -17.57 -0.30 12.03
N LEU A 13 -18.69 0.35 12.36
CA LEU A 13 -19.64 -0.15 13.35
C LEU A 13 -20.18 -1.53 12.97
N LEU A 14 -20.59 -1.72 11.70
CA LEU A 14 -21.06 -3.02 11.21
C LEU A 14 -19.99 -4.10 11.34
N ALA A 15 -18.73 -3.78 11.02
CA ALA A 15 -17.62 -4.73 11.16
C ALA A 15 -17.40 -5.13 12.62
N LEU A 16 -17.46 -4.19 13.56
CA LEU A 16 -17.30 -4.48 14.99
C LEU A 16 -18.41 -5.40 15.52
N VAL A 17 -19.66 -5.16 15.11
CA VAL A 17 -20.79 -6.04 15.47
C VAL A 17 -20.62 -7.43 14.84
N ALA A 18 -20.26 -7.50 13.57
CA ALA A 18 -20.10 -8.77 12.86
C ALA A 18 -18.95 -9.64 13.39
N MET A 19 -17.98 -9.03 14.09
CA MET A 19 -16.77 -9.68 14.58
C MET A 19 -16.77 -9.86 16.12
N GLU A 20 -17.89 -9.59 16.80
CA GLU A 20 -17.94 -9.52 18.28
C GLU A 20 -17.54 -10.83 18.98
N GLU A 21 -17.78 -11.98 18.34
CA GLU A 21 -17.47 -13.31 18.87
C GLU A 21 -16.07 -13.82 18.48
N LEU A 22 -15.26 -13.01 17.78
CA LEU A 22 -13.90 -13.41 17.38
C LEU A 22 -12.88 -13.15 18.50
N ASP A 23 -11.93 -14.07 18.67
CA ASP A 23 -10.84 -13.91 19.65
C ASP A 23 -9.90 -12.74 19.31
N ILE A 24 -9.71 -12.47 18.01
CA ILE A 24 -8.75 -11.51 17.48
C ILE A 24 -9.37 -10.80 16.29
N ILE A 25 -9.30 -9.48 16.30
CA ILE A 25 -9.73 -8.63 15.19
C ILE A 25 -8.54 -7.79 14.74
N ILE A 26 -8.30 -7.76 13.42
CA ILE A 26 -7.31 -6.88 12.80
C ILE A 26 -8.08 -5.74 12.15
N LEU A 27 -7.90 -4.52 12.66
CA LEU A 27 -8.53 -3.31 12.14
C LEU A 27 -7.51 -2.49 11.36
N GLU A 28 -7.71 -2.37 10.04
CA GLU A 28 -6.97 -1.43 9.20
C GLU A 28 -7.59 -0.04 9.33
N ALA A 29 -6.80 0.94 9.77
CA ALA A 29 -7.26 2.32 9.85
C ALA A 29 -7.54 2.86 8.43
N GLY A 30 -8.68 3.51 8.25
CA GLY A 30 -9.05 4.09 6.96
C GLY A 30 -8.19 5.30 6.59
N LEU A 31 -8.16 6.31 7.48
CA LEU A 31 -7.44 7.56 7.24
C LEU A 31 -6.91 8.18 8.54
N GLY A 32 -5.63 8.56 8.53
CA GLY A 32 -5.03 9.38 9.59
C GLY A 32 -4.71 8.67 10.89
N GLY A 33 -5.59 7.82 11.43
CA GLY A 33 -5.39 7.09 12.68
C GLY A 33 -6.05 7.75 13.88
N GLU A 34 -5.56 8.89 14.36
CA GLU A 34 -6.05 9.55 15.60
C GLU A 34 -7.56 9.79 15.61
N PHE A 35 -8.11 10.25 14.49
CA PHE A 35 -9.54 10.52 14.32
C PHE A 35 -10.25 9.47 13.45
N ASP A 36 -9.61 8.31 13.25
CA ASP A 36 -10.18 7.25 12.44
C ASP A 36 -11.29 6.51 13.20
N ALA A 37 -12.32 6.03 12.48
CA ALA A 37 -13.42 5.29 13.07
C ALA A 37 -12.95 4.01 13.79
N THR A 38 -11.86 3.38 13.35
CA THR A 38 -11.30 2.20 14.05
C THR A 38 -10.59 2.56 15.35
N ASN A 39 -10.35 3.85 15.61
CA ASN A 39 -9.62 4.28 16.79
C ASN A 39 -10.45 4.22 18.10
N VAL A 40 -11.76 3.97 18.00
CA VAL A 40 -12.65 3.81 19.17
C VAL A 40 -12.40 2.51 19.94
N VAL A 41 -11.74 1.53 19.33
CA VAL A 41 -11.47 0.22 19.93
C VAL A 41 -10.10 0.22 20.59
N GLU A 42 -10.01 -0.21 21.85
CA GLU A 42 -8.73 -0.38 22.54
C GLU A 42 -7.90 -1.49 21.87
N LYS A 43 -6.66 -1.17 21.49
CA LYS A 43 -5.77 -2.07 20.76
C LYS A 43 -4.82 -2.82 21.69
N ALA A 44 -4.74 -4.13 21.52
CA ALA A 44 -3.70 -4.95 22.18
C ALA A 44 -2.29 -4.61 21.65
N LEU A 45 -2.19 -4.32 20.35
CA LEU A 45 -0.97 -3.88 19.67
C LEU A 45 -1.35 -3.00 18.48
N SER A 46 -0.69 -1.86 18.35
CA SER A 46 -0.73 -1.05 17.13
C SER A 46 0.43 -1.43 16.20
N VAL A 47 0.17 -1.54 14.90
CA VAL A 47 1.18 -1.88 13.89
C VAL A 47 1.31 -0.70 12.92
N ILE A 48 2.44 -0.02 12.94
CA ILE A 48 2.70 1.14 12.09
C ILE A 48 3.55 0.69 10.89
N THR A 49 2.92 0.61 9.73
CA THR A 49 3.57 0.34 8.43
C THR A 49 4.39 1.55 7.96
N PRO A 50 5.16 1.46 6.86
CA PRO A 50 5.89 2.60 6.32
C PRO A 50 4.99 3.82 6.07
N ILE A 51 5.39 4.99 6.55
CA ILE A 51 4.66 6.26 6.42
C ILE A 51 5.29 7.09 5.30
N GLY A 52 4.47 7.44 4.30
CA GLY A 52 4.81 8.35 3.21
C GLY A 52 3.87 9.55 3.14
N LEU A 53 4.10 10.43 2.16
CA LEU A 53 3.14 11.46 1.79
C LEU A 53 1.97 10.79 1.04
N ASP A 54 0.78 10.90 1.62
CA ASP A 54 -0.49 10.47 1.03
C ASP A 54 -1.63 11.20 1.73
N HIS A 55 -2.78 11.32 1.05
CA HIS A 55 -3.98 11.98 1.57
C HIS A 55 -3.71 13.36 2.18
N GLN A 56 -2.94 14.18 1.47
CA GLN A 56 -2.46 15.48 1.95
C GLN A 56 -3.61 16.46 2.28
N ASP A 57 -4.72 16.40 1.54
CA ASP A 57 -5.92 17.21 1.81
C ASP A 57 -6.51 16.98 3.22
N PHE A 58 -6.30 15.79 3.79
CA PHE A 58 -6.85 15.40 5.09
C PHE A 58 -5.80 15.38 6.21
N LEU A 59 -4.56 14.98 5.89
CA LEU A 59 -3.50 14.74 6.88
C LEU A 59 -2.41 15.82 6.89
N GLY A 60 -2.48 16.76 5.95
CA GLY A 60 -1.50 17.81 5.73
C GLY A 60 -0.30 17.38 4.91
N ASP A 61 0.56 18.35 4.59
CA ASP A 61 1.63 18.22 3.59
C ASP A 61 2.98 17.75 4.15
N THR A 62 3.03 17.35 5.42
CA THR A 62 4.29 17.02 6.07
C THR A 62 4.29 15.63 6.66
N ILE A 63 5.40 14.90 6.45
CA ILE A 63 5.65 13.61 7.12
C ILE A 63 5.49 13.73 8.63
N LYS A 64 5.85 14.87 9.23
CA LYS A 64 5.66 15.11 10.66
C LYS A 64 4.18 15.07 11.04
N GLY A 65 3.31 15.80 10.31
CA GLY A 65 1.87 15.84 10.58
C GLY A 65 1.20 14.49 10.37
N ILE A 66 1.48 13.85 9.22
CA ILE A 66 0.95 12.53 8.89
C ILE A 66 1.37 11.48 9.93
N ALA A 67 2.67 11.43 10.28
CA ALA A 67 3.17 10.48 11.26
C ALA A 67 2.62 10.73 12.66
N THR A 68 2.49 12.01 13.07
CA THR A 68 1.90 12.37 14.37
C THR A 68 0.48 11.84 14.48
N THR A 69 -0.37 12.11 13.47
CA THR A 69 -1.77 11.66 13.45
C THR A 69 -1.86 10.13 13.50
N LYS A 70 -1.02 9.42 12.74
CA LYS A 70 -1.03 7.94 12.73
C LYS A 70 -0.59 7.35 14.06
N ILE A 71 0.48 7.88 14.63
CA ILE A 71 1.07 7.35 15.86
C ILE A 71 0.27 7.80 17.10
N ASN A 72 -0.49 8.90 17.04
CA ASN A 72 -1.42 9.28 18.10
C ASN A 72 -2.55 8.27 18.30
N SER A 73 -2.80 7.34 17.37
CA SER A 73 -3.79 6.27 17.53
C SER A 73 -3.33 5.09 18.40
N ILE A 74 -2.08 5.09 18.88
CA ILE A 74 -1.56 3.97 19.67
C ILE A 74 -2.15 3.93 21.08
N ASP A 75 -2.31 2.71 21.60
CA ASP A 75 -2.72 2.43 22.99
C ASP A 75 -1.52 1.90 23.81
N LYS A 76 -1.57 0.64 24.26
CA LYS A 76 -0.62 0.07 25.23
C LYS A 76 0.73 -0.27 24.62
N GLN A 77 0.75 -0.77 23.39
CA GLN A 77 1.95 -1.26 22.73
C GLN A 77 1.89 -0.93 21.25
N VAL A 78 3.05 -0.66 20.66
CA VAL A 78 3.18 -0.37 19.23
C VAL A 78 4.45 -1.00 18.66
N ILE A 79 4.34 -1.62 17.48
CA ILE A 79 5.48 -1.97 16.65
C ILE A 79 5.52 -1.04 15.41
N VAL A 80 6.67 -0.45 15.16
CA VAL A 80 6.93 0.41 14.01
C VAL A 80 7.81 -0.33 13.02
N GLY A 81 7.28 -0.56 11.81
CA GLY A 81 8.03 -1.13 10.69
C GLY A 81 9.10 -0.21 10.16
N ILE A 82 9.87 -0.69 9.18
CA ILE A 82 10.94 0.09 8.54
C ILE A 82 10.36 1.36 7.92
N GLN A 83 10.98 2.51 8.18
CA GLN A 83 10.50 3.81 7.74
C GLN A 83 11.48 4.47 6.77
N PRO A 84 10.98 5.06 5.67
CA PRO A 84 11.83 5.81 4.74
C PRO A 84 12.32 7.14 5.34
N ASN A 85 11.75 7.58 6.46
CA ASN A 85 12.06 8.86 7.08
C ASN A 85 12.34 8.70 8.59
N ILE A 86 13.57 9.04 9.00
CA ILE A 86 14.02 8.95 10.40
C ILE A 86 13.12 9.70 11.38
N LYS A 87 12.44 10.77 10.94
CA LYS A 87 11.53 11.55 11.78
C LYS A 87 10.38 10.73 12.33
N VAL A 88 9.92 9.70 11.61
CA VAL A 88 8.83 8.82 12.06
C VAL A 88 9.24 8.08 13.33
N TYR A 89 10.47 7.58 13.42
CA TYR A 89 10.96 6.92 14.64
C TYR A 89 11.05 7.87 15.83
N ASN A 90 11.46 9.11 15.63
CA ASN A 90 11.51 10.11 16.70
C ASN A 90 10.11 10.43 17.22
N ILE A 91 9.14 10.60 16.31
CA ILE A 91 7.74 10.82 16.69
C ILE A 91 7.17 9.61 17.44
N ALA A 92 7.49 8.39 16.99
CA ALA A 92 7.10 7.15 17.67
C ALA A 92 7.65 7.10 19.10
N ARG A 93 8.93 7.43 19.32
CA ARG A 93 9.55 7.49 20.64
C ARG A 93 8.86 8.52 21.53
N ASP A 94 8.70 9.75 21.04
CA ASP A 94 8.10 10.85 21.80
C ASP A 94 6.66 10.54 22.22
N ILE A 95 5.82 10.06 21.29
CA ILE A 95 4.41 9.74 21.58
C ILE A 95 4.30 8.51 22.48
N SER A 96 5.09 7.46 22.23
CA SER A 96 5.06 6.27 23.08
C SER A 96 5.46 6.60 24.52
N GLN A 97 6.49 7.43 24.70
CA GLN A 97 6.89 7.90 26.03
C GLN A 97 5.78 8.71 26.71
N LYS A 98 5.15 9.66 26.01
CA LYS A 98 4.06 10.48 26.54
C LYS A 98 2.84 9.65 26.95
N LYS A 99 2.51 8.62 26.17
CA LYS A 99 1.38 7.71 26.44
C LYS A 99 1.72 6.57 27.40
N GLY A 100 2.98 6.39 27.77
CA GLY A 100 3.43 5.22 28.53
C GLY A 100 3.28 3.90 27.74
N ALA A 101 3.26 3.97 26.40
CA ALA A 101 3.13 2.82 25.52
C ALA A 101 4.48 2.11 25.34
N LYS A 102 4.46 0.78 25.24
CA LYS A 102 5.65 -0.01 24.91
C LYS A 102 5.94 0.09 23.42
N LEU A 103 7.09 0.68 23.09
CA LEU A 103 7.55 0.83 21.71
C LEU A 103 8.49 -0.31 21.30
N TYR A 104 8.20 -0.89 20.14
CA TYR A 104 9.07 -1.80 19.41
C TYR A 104 9.44 -1.17 18.08
N ILE A 105 10.73 -1.03 17.79
CA ILE A 105 11.23 -0.65 16.47
C ILE A 105 11.68 -1.92 15.77
N LEU A 106 11.08 -2.25 14.63
CA LEU A 106 11.30 -3.53 13.95
C LEU A 106 12.79 -3.79 13.75
N GLU A 107 13.52 -2.80 13.22
CA GLU A 107 14.97 -2.89 12.95
C GLU A 107 15.81 -3.27 14.16
N ASP A 108 15.34 -2.94 15.37
CA ASP A 108 16.04 -3.18 16.62
C ASP A 108 15.67 -4.54 17.26
N CYS A 109 14.54 -5.13 16.88
CA CYS A 109 13.97 -6.28 17.60
C CYS A 109 13.74 -7.56 16.78
N TYR A 110 13.83 -7.52 15.44
CA TYR A 110 13.55 -8.72 14.64
C TYR A 110 14.60 -9.83 14.81
N ASN A 111 14.14 -11.09 14.77
CA ASN A 111 15.03 -12.24 14.80
C ASN A 111 15.68 -12.48 13.42
N LYS A 112 17.02 -12.46 13.35
CA LYS A 112 17.76 -12.63 12.08
C LYS A 112 17.52 -13.98 11.38
N SER A 113 17.43 -15.08 12.13
CA SER A 113 17.18 -16.40 11.56
C SER A 113 15.76 -16.50 10.98
N GLN A 114 14.79 -15.90 11.69
CA GLN A 114 13.41 -15.79 11.20
C GLN A 114 13.34 -14.91 9.94
N ALA A 115 14.01 -13.76 9.94
CA ALA A 115 14.08 -12.86 8.78
C ALA A 115 14.65 -13.56 7.53
N GLN A 116 15.72 -14.34 7.68
CA GLN A 116 16.28 -15.15 6.58
C GLN A 116 15.28 -16.17 6.02
N LYS A 117 14.49 -16.83 6.88
CA LYS A 117 13.45 -17.77 6.43
C LYS A 117 12.33 -17.05 5.68
N ILE A 118 11.86 -15.92 6.19
CA ILE A 118 10.85 -15.08 5.54
C ILE A 118 11.39 -14.65 4.17
N GLU A 119 12.61 -14.11 4.11
CA GLU A 119 13.23 -13.65 2.87
C GLU A 119 13.33 -14.78 1.82
N ALA A 120 13.76 -15.97 2.25
CA ALA A 120 13.83 -17.14 1.37
C ALA A 120 12.46 -17.51 0.79
N ILE A 121 11.42 -17.56 1.63
CA ILE A 121 10.05 -17.86 1.19
C ILE A 121 9.53 -16.78 0.26
N THR A 122 9.70 -15.50 0.59
CA THR A 122 9.22 -14.39 -0.25
C THR A 122 9.91 -14.36 -1.60
N LYS A 123 11.20 -14.69 -1.68
CA LYS A 123 11.91 -14.84 -2.95
C LYS A 123 11.39 -16.03 -3.76
N GLU A 124 11.13 -17.17 -3.10
CA GLU A 124 10.59 -18.37 -3.75
C GLU A 124 9.23 -18.09 -4.43
N ILE A 125 8.32 -17.38 -3.74
CA ILE A 125 6.99 -17.06 -4.26
C ILE A 125 6.96 -15.78 -5.11
N GLY A 126 8.11 -15.15 -5.36
CA GLY A 126 8.24 -13.98 -6.23
C GLY A 126 7.68 -12.68 -5.66
N TRP A 127 7.61 -12.54 -4.33
CA TRP A 127 7.27 -11.29 -3.67
C TRP A 127 8.40 -10.27 -3.81
N SER A 128 8.02 -9.01 -4.00
CA SER A 128 8.93 -7.88 -3.99
C SER A 128 9.50 -7.63 -2.58
N HIS A 129 10.60 -6.88 -2.51
CA HIS A 129 11.26 -6.59 -1.23
C HIS A 129 10.34 -5.89 -0.20
N TYR A 130 9.47 -4.98 -0.63
CA TYR A 130 8.55 -4.29 0.29
C TYR A 130 7.54 -5.26 0.93
N LEU A 131 7.15 -6.33 0.22
CA LEU A 131 6.27 -7.36 0.77
C LEU A 131 7.00 -8.25 1.77
N TYR A 132 8.31 -8.47 1.58
CA TYR A 132 9.16 -9.07 2.60
C TYR A 132 9.18 -8.23 3.89
N GLU A 133 9.36 -6.91 3.81
CA GLU A 133 9.34 -6.03 4.98
C GLU A 133 7.98 -6.04 5.69
N ASN A 134 6.88 -6.06 4.92
CA ASN A 134 5.53 -6.20 5.46
C ASN A 134 5.34 -7.55 6.18
N ALA A 135 5.84 -8.65 5.60
CA ALA A 135 5.78 -9.97 6.24
C ALA A 135 6.60 -10.01 7.53
N LEU A 136 7.80 -9.42 7.52
CA LEU A 136 8.66 -9.32 8.69
C LEU A 136 7.97 -8.56 9.82
N LEU A 137 7.33 -7.43 9.50
CA LEU A 137 6.54 -6.64 10.46
C LEU A 137 5.37 -7.46 11.02
N ALA A 138 4.61 -8.13 10.16
CA ALA A 138 3.45 -8.93 10.56
C ALA A 138 3.87 -10.08 11.50
N ILE A 139 4.92 -10.83 11.16
CA ILE A 139 5.42 -11.93 12.00
C ILE A 139 5.91 -11.42 13.36
N ASN A 140 6.60 -10.28 13.42
CA ASN A 140 7.03 -9.70 14.69
C ASN A 140 5.86 -9.16 15.52
N ALA A 141 4.78 -8.70 14.88
CA ALA A 141 3.54 -8.36 15.58
C ALA A 141 2.91 -9.61 16.24
N LEU A 142 2.89 -10.75 15.54
CA LEU A 142 2.43 -12.02 16.09
C LEU A 142 3.31 -12.50 17.26
N ASP A 143 4.64 -12.34 17.17
CA ASP A 143 5.57 -12.67 18.26
C ASP A 143 5.29 -11.82 19.52
N ILE A 144 5.05 -10.51 19.36
CA ILE A 144 4.71 -9.61 20.49
C ILE A 144 3.40 -10.02 21.16
N LEU A 145 2.39 -10.36 20.35
CA LEU A 145 1.08 -10.82 20.83
C LEU A 145 1.11 -12.28 21.32
N LYS A 146 2.22 -12.99 21.11
CA LYS A 146 2.39 -14.43 21.41
C LYS A 146 1.35 -15.30 20.72
N LEU A 147 0.98 -14.93 19.49
CA LEU A 147 0.05 -15.69 18.67
C LEU A 147 0.80 -16.80 17.92
N PRO A 148 0.24 -18.01 17.84
CA PRO A 148 0.86 -19.09 17.10
C PRO A 148 0.80 -18.83 15.60
N TYR A 149 1.88 -19.15 14.88
CA TYR A 149 1.94 -19.10 13.42
C TYR A 149 2.96 -20.10 12.88
N ASN A 150 2.86 -20.40 11.58
CA ASN A 150 3.92 -21.08 10.84
C ASN A 150 4.39 -20.17 9.70
N ILE A 151 5.70 -19.89 9.65
CA ILE A 151 6.29 -19.03 8.62
C ILE A 151 6.02 -19.59 7.21
N ILE A 152 5.90 -20.91 7.08
CA ILE A 152 5.62 -21.58 5.80
C ILE A 152 4.27 -21.15 5.22
N ASP A 153 3.31 -20.74 6.06
CA ASP A 153 1.97 -20.32 5.63
C ASP A 153 2.01 -19.07 4.73
N LEU A 154 3.08 -18.27 4.79
CA LEU A 154 3.34 -17.16 3.87
C LEU A 154 3.27 -17.59 2.39
N LYS A 155 3.58 -18.85 2.07
CA LYS A 155 3.47 -19.39 0.70
C LYS A 155 2.04 -19.38 0.15
N SER A 156 1.06 -19.41 1.04
CA SER A 156 -0.37 -19.44 0.69
C SER A 156 -1.03 -18.07 0.69
N VAL A 157 -0.36 -17.05 1.23
CA VAL A 157 -0.90 -15.70 1.37
C VAL A 157 -1.06 -15.06 -0.01
N LYS A 158 -2.28 -14.64 -0.35
CA LYS A 158 -2.60 -13.94 -1.58
C LYS A 158 -2.82 -12.46 -1.29
N LEU A 159 -1.95 -11.61 -1.82
CA LEU A 159 -2.06 -10.15 -1.71
C LEU A 159 -2.55 -9.58 -3.05
N PHE A 160 -3.85 -9.75 -3.32
CA PHE A 160 -4.45 -9.28 -4.56
C PHE A 160 -4.23 -7.76 -4.73
N GLY A 161 -3.75 -7.34 -5.90
CA GLY A 161 -3.46 -5.93 -6.17
C GLY A 161 -2.19 -5.40 -5.47
N ARG A 162 -1.28 -6.26 -4.99
CA ARG A 162 0.05 -5.88 -4.48
C ARG A 162 1.14 -6.57 -5.28
N PHE A 163 1.61 -5.90 -6.34
CA PHE A 163 2.51 -6.43 -7.37
C PHE A 163 2.14 -7.87 -7.80
N TYR A 164 0.83 -8.08 -7.98
CA TYR A 164 0.22 -9.40 -8.10
C TYR A 164 0.17 -9.82 -9.56
N SER A 165 0.78 -10.96 -9.90
CA SER A 165 0.68 -11.54 -11.24
C SER A 165 -0.68 -12.18 -11.45
N ILE A 166 -1.56 -11.50 -12.17
CA ILE A 166 -2.91 -12.00 -12.50
C ILE A 166 -2.92 -12.85 -13.78
N LEU A 167 -1.97 -12.60 -14.68
CA LEU A 167 -1.65 -13.42 -15.86
C LEU A 167 -0.12 -13.53 -15.97
N PRO A 168 0.42 -14.48 -16.77
CA PRO A 168 1.87 -14.65 -16.93
C PRO A 168 2.61 -13.36 -17.34
N ASN A 169 1.96 -12.50 -18.13
CA ASN A 169 2.50 -11.24 -18.64
C ASN A 169 1.81 -9.99 -18.04
N VAL A 170 0.93 -10.12 -17.04
CA VAL A 170 0.20 -8.98 -16.45
C VAL A 170 0.37 -8.96 -14.93
N ILE A 171 0.86 -7.82 -14.42
CA ILE A 171 0.99 -7.52 -13.00
C ILE A 171 0.04 -6.38 -12.66
N ILE A 172 -0.71 -6.53 -11.57
CA ILE A 172 -1.60 -5.48 -11.03
C ILE A 172 -1.07 -4.96 -9.70
N ASP A 173 -1.14 -3.64 -9.49
CA ASP A 173 -0.87 -3.02 -8.19
C ASP A 173 -1.75 -1.78 -7.97
N VAL A 174 -2.41 -1.68 -6.81
CA VAL A 174 -3.36 -0.59 -6.50
C VAL A 174 -2.69 0.65 -5.89
N GLY A 175 -1.37 0.66 -5.79
CA GLY A 175 -0.58 1.79 -5.31
C GLY A 175 -0.77 3.03 -6.19
N HIS A 176 -0.64 4.20 -5.56
CA HIS A 176 -1.02 5.48 -6.16
C HIS A 176 -0.27 6.68 -5.54
N ASN A 177 0.82 6.41 -4.82
CA ASN A 177 1.63 7.43 -4.17
C ASN A 177 3.12 7.20 -4.45
N LEU A 178 3.96 8.17 -4.06
CA LEU A 178 5.40 8.13 -4.36
C LEU A 178 6.16 7.05 -3.61
N LEU A 179 5.66 6.60 -2.46
CA LEU A 179 6.26 5.51 -1.69
C LEU A 179 6.00 4.18 -2.40
N ALA A 180 4.74 3.90 -2.76
CA ALA A 180 4.36 2.74 -3.55
C ALA A 180 5.09 2.73 -4.90
N THR A 181 5.17 3.87 -5.58
CA THR A 181 5.88 3.97 -6.86
C THR A 181 7.35 3.59 -6.74
N GLY A 182 8.04 4.01 -5.68
CA GLY A 182 9.42 3.59 -5.42
C GLY A 182 9.54 2.08 -5.20
N ALA A 183 8.61 1.49 -4.45
CA ALA A 183 8.56 0.05 -4.23
C ALA A 183 8.32 -0.72 -5.54
N ILE A 184 7.48 -0.20 -6.43
CA ILE A 184 7.17 -0.78 -7.74
C ILE A 184 8.35 -0.67 -8.70
N VAL A 185 9.06 0.46 -8.72
CA VAL A 185 10.30 0.60 -9.50
C VAL A 185 11.30 -0.49 -9.11
N ASN A 186 11.58 -0.65 -7.81
CA ASN A 186 12.48 -1.70 -7.33
C ASN A 186 11.99 -3.11 -7.70
N ALA A 187 10.68 -3.35 -7.64
CA ALA A 187 10.09 -4.64 -8.01
C ALA A 187 10.20 -4.92 -9.52
N LEU A 188 10.03 -3.90 -10.37
CA LEU A 188 10.24 -4.00 -11.81
C LEU A 188 11.70 -4.29 -12.15
N GLU A 189 12.65 -3.60 -11.51
CA GLU A 189 14.09 -3.84 -11.70
C GLU A 189 14.47 -5.28 -11.30
N GLN A 190 13.97 -5.76 -10.14
CA GLN A 190 14.21 -7.13 -9.68
C GLN A 190 13.66 -8.19 -10.65
N LYS A 191 12.47 -7.96 -11.22
CA LYS A 191 11.78 -8.95 -12.05
C LYS A 191 12.19 -8.90 -13.53
N PHE A 192 12.42 -7.71 -14.08
CA PHE A 192 12.61 -7.49 -15.52
C PHE A 192 14.01 -6.95 -15.88
N GLY A 193 14.83 -6.55 -14.91
CA GLY A 193 16.10 -5.87 -15.15
C GLY A 193 15.87 -4.59 -15.97
N ASP A 194 16.62 -4.43 -17.06
CA ASP A 194 16.50 -3.28 -17.97
C ASP A 194 15.31 -3.36 -18.94
N LYS A 195 14.54 -4.46 -18.93
CA LYS A 195 13.40 -4.61 -19.83
C LYS A 195 12.25 -3.73 -19.38
N LYS A 196 11.78 -2.89 -20.29
CA LYS A 196 10.62 -2.03 -20.06
C LYS A 196 9.29 -2.78 -20.21
N VAL A 197 8.28 -2.36 -19.45
CA VAL A 197 6.90 -2.87 -19.50
C VAL A 197 5.94 -1.85 -20.12
N VAL A 198 4.74 -2.28 -20.52
CA VAL A 198 3.64 -1.38 -20.87
C VAL A 198 2.91 -1.02 -19.58
N LEU A 199 2.65 0.28 -19.36
CA LEU A 199 1.96 0.74 -18.17
C LEU A 199 0.49 1.04 -18.49
N VAL A 200 -0.44 0.24 -17.99
CA VAL A 200 -1.87 0.56 -18.00
C VAL A 200 -2.17 1.45 -16.80
N TYR A 201 -2.59 2.69 -17.05
CA TYR A 201 -2.61 3.71 -16.00
C TYR A 201 -3.75 4.71 -16.14
N ASN A 202 -4.21 5.16 -14.98
CA ASN A 202 -4.91 6.41 -14.78
C ASN A 202 -4.62 6.87 -13.34
N SER A 203 -5.01 8.09 -12.99
CA SER A 203 -4.82 8.65 -11.65
C SER A 203 -6.11 9.24 -11.11
N LEU A 204 -6.16 9.40 -9.80
CA LEU A 204 -7.06 10.37 -9.20
C LEU A 204 -6.44 11.78 -9.28
N ASP A 205 -7.28 12.80 -9.28
CA ASP A 205 -6.91 14.22 -9.41
C ASP A 205 -6.09 14.75 -8.22
N ASP A 206 -6.29 14.20 -7.02
CA ASP A 206 -5.58 14.56 -5.78
C ASP A 206 -4.17 13.96 -5.66
N LYS A 207 -3.72 13.16 -6.64
CA LYS A 207 -2.42 12.45 -6.58
C LYS A 207 -1.36 13.15 -7.41
N ASP A 208 -0.11 13.05 -6.97
CA ASP A 208 1.06 13.54 -7.72
C ASP A 208 1.42 12.60 -8.89
N TYR A 209 0.51 12.50 -9.87
CA TYR A 209 0.71 11.68 -11.07
C TYR A 209 1.92 12.12 -11.89
N SER A 210 2.30 13.41 -11.80
CA SER A 210 3.50 13.93 -12.45
C SER A 210 4.76 13.23 -11.92
N ALA A 211 4.98 13.28 -10.60
CA ALA A 211 6.16 12.67 -10.00
C ALA A 211 6.13 11.14 -10.05
N ILE A 212 4.94 10.52 -10.04
CA ILE A 212 4.77 9.07 -10.26
C ILE A 212 5.27 8.67 -11.66
N LEU A 213 4.78 9.34 -12.70
CA LEU A 213 5.17 9.05 -14.09
C LEU A 213 6.66 9.34 -14.34
N GLU A 214 7.21 10.40 -13.75
CA GLU A 214 8.64 10.71 -13.83
C GLU A 214 9.51 9.58 -13.27
N LYS A 215 9.15 9.02 -12.11
CA LYS A 215 9.86 7.88 -11.52
C LYS A 215 9.72 6.61 -12.38
N LEU A 216 8.55 6.36 -12.96
CA LEU A 216 8.30 5.16 -13.76
C LEU A 216 8.89 5.24 -15.17
N LYS A 217 9.15 6.43 -15.71
CA LYS A 217 9.55 6.68 -17.11
C LYS A 217 10.65 5.75 -17.62
N LYS A 218 11.65 5.43 -16.80
CA LYS A 218 12.78 4.56 -17.20
C LYS A 218 12.40 3.09 -17.35
N HIS A 219 11.33 2.65 -16.71
CA HIS A 219 10.88 1.26 -16.65
C HIS A 219 9.72 0.97 -17.59
N ILE A 220 9.18 1.98 -18.27
CA ILE A 220 8.00 1.85 -19.13
C ILE A 220 8.34 2.14 -20.59
N LYS A 221 7.73 1.36 -21.50
CA LYS A 221 7.80 1.54 -22.95
C LYS A 221 6.89 2.67 -23.40
N ARG A 222 5.64 2.60 -22.93
CA ARG A 222 4.53 3.51 -23.23
C ARG A 222 3.49 3.43 -22.12
N VAL A 223 2.56 4.37 -22.11
CA VAL A 223 1.37 4.35 -21.25
C VAL A 223 0.12 4.02 -22.07
N GLU A 224 -0.68 3.09 -21.57
CA GLU A 224 -2.01 2.80 -22.09
C GLU A 224 -3.05 3.33 -21.10
N ILE A 225 -3.72 4.41 -21.48
CA ILE A 225 -4.65 5.12 -20.62
C ILE A 225 -5.95 4.32 -20.52
N ILE A 226 -6.36 3.97 -19.30
CA ILE A 226 -7.62 3.29 -19.03
C ILE A 226 -8.61 4.24 -18.36
N SER A 227 -9.86 4.28 -18.81
CA SER A 227 -10.89 5.11 -18.15
C SER A 227 -11.30 4.48 -16.81
N ILE A 228 -11.52 5.31 -15.80
CA ILE A 228 -12.00 4.91 -14.47
C ILE A 228 -13.29 5.67 -14.14
N ASP A 229 -14.24 4.97 -13.51
CA ASP A 229 -15.57 5.52 -13.19
C ASP A 229 -15.59 6.09 -11.78
N THR A 230 -15.17 7.35 -11.65
CA THR A 230 -15.20 8.08 -10.38
C THR A 230 -15.16 9.60 -10.63
N PRO A 231 -15.87 10.41 -9.83
CA PRO A 231 -15.81 11.88 -9.97
C PRO A 231 -14.42 12.46 -9.65
N ARG A 232 -13.53 11.67 -9.03
CA ARG A 232 -12.14 12.03 -8.72
C ARG A 232 -11.16 11.63 -9.82
N ALA A 233 -11.64 11.14 -10.95
CA ALA A 233 -10.76 10.71 -12.04
C ALA A 233 -10.02 11.91 -12.61
N LEU A 234 -8.72 11.76 -12.86
CA LEU A 234 -7.95 12.76 -13.59
C LEU A 234 -8.50 12.88 -15.02
N GLU A 235 -8.68 14.11 -15.49
CA GLU A 235 -9.10 14.37 -16.86
C GLU A 235 -8.07 13.81 -17.85
N VAL A 236 -8.55 13.05 -18.84
CA VAL A 236 -7.68 12.36 -19.80
C VAL A 236 -6.77 13.35 -20.54
N THR A 237 -7.27 14.54 -20.84
CA THR A 237 -6.50 15.60 -21.52
C THR A 237 -5.34 16.11 -20.65
N GLN A 238 -5.52 16.18 -19.33
CA GLN A 238 -4.45 16.55 -18.40
C GLN A 238 -3.36 15.46 -18.34
N LEU A 239 -3.79 14.19 -18.29
CA LEU A 239 -2.87 13.06 -18.33
C LEU A 239 -2.07 13.02 -19.63
N GLN A 240 -2.74 13.22 -20.78
CA GLN A 240 -2.09 13.28 -22.10
C GLN A 240 -1.05 14.41 -22.17
N ALA A 241 -1.40 15.62 -21.77
CA ALA A 241 -0.47 16.75 -21.74
C ALA A 241 0.77 16.47 -20.88
N GLN A 242 0.59 15.78 -19.76
CA GLN A 242 1.70 15.37 -18.91
C GLN A 242 2.60 14.31 -19.58
N LEU A 243 2.01 13.34 -20.26
CA LEU A 243 2.76 12.31 -20.99
C LEU A 243 3.57 12.91 -22.15
N GLU A 244 2.99 13.88 -22.87
CA GLU A 244 3.69 14.67 -23.89
C GLU A 244 4.89 15.43 -23.31
N ARG A 245 4.68 16.13 -22.19
CA ARG A 245 5.74 16.87 -21.47
C ARG A 245 6.89 15.96 -21.06
N LEU A 246 6.57 14.74 -20.63
CA LEU A 246 7.56 13.72 -20.26
C LEU A 246 8.11 12.95 -21.45
N SER A 247 7.66 13.21 -22.68
CA SER A 247 8.04 12.46 -23.89
C SER A 247 7.84 10.94 -23.71
N ILE A 248 6.72 10.56 -23.12
CA ILE A 248 6.30 9.17 -22.96
C ILE A 248 5.27 8.87 -24.05
N GLU A 249 5.49 7.84 -24.86
CA GLU A 249 4.50 7.38 -25.83
C GLU A 249 3.23 6.95 -25.11
N PHE A 250 2.05 7.28 -25.66
CA PHE A 250 0.79 6.85 -25.08
C PHE A 250 -0.29 6.55 -26.11
N LYS A 251 -1.24 5.69 -25.71
CA LYS A 251 -2.49 5.42 -26.43
C LYS A 251 -3.59 5.05 -25.44
N ILE A 252 -4.82 4.85 -25.92
CA ILE A 252 -5.91 4.32 -25.10
C ILE A 252 -5.74 2.80 -24.93
N PHE A 253 -5.99 2.29 -23.73
CA PHE A 253 -5.99 0.85 -23.44
C PHE A 253 -7.22 0.18 -24.09
N GLU A 254 -6.98 -0.83 -24.93
CA GLU A 254 -8.04 -1.61 -25.59
C GLU A 254 -8.08 -3.04 -25.06
N ASN A 255 -6.98 -3.78 -25.22
CA ASN A 255 -6.81 -5.17 -24.81
C ASN A 255 -5.33 -5.49 -24.55
N ILE A 256 -5.06 -6.57 -23.83
CA ILE A 256 -3.70 -7.09 -23.64
C ILE A 256 -3.12 -7.68 -24.93
N ASN A 257 -1.79 -7.60 -25.04
CA ASN A 257 -0.99 -8.28 -26.06
C ASN A 257 -0.11 -9.36 -25.40
N ASN A 258 -0.25 -10.61 -25.83
CA ASN A 258 0.50 -11.75 -25.26
C ASN A 258 2.02 -11.66 -25.43
N TYR A 259 2.53 -10.78 -26.30
CA TYR A 259 3.96 -10.58 -26.55
C TYR A 259 4.57 -9.46 -25.70
N GLU A 260 3.79 -8.79 -24.87
CA GLU A 260 4.24 -7.69 -24.02
C GLU A 260 3.92 -7.94 -22.55
N ASN A 261 4.80 -7.42 -21.68
CA ASN A 261 4.58 -7.43 -20.23
C ASN A 261 3.89 -6.13 -19.83
N TYR A 262 2.86 -6.25 -18.99
CA TYR A 262 2.03 -5.15 -18.53
C TYR A 262 2.16 -4.96 -17.02
N LEU A 263 2.20 -3.70 -16.61
CA LEU A 263 1.91 -3.26 -15.25
C LEU A 263 0.63 -2.44 -15.28
N VAL A 264 -0.37 -2.84 -14.50
CA VAL A 264 -1.59 -2.09 -14.24
C VAL A 264 -1.43 -1.40 -12.89
N PHE A 265 -1.37 -0.08 -12.87
CA PHE A 265 -1.01 0.69 -11.67
C PHE A 265 -1.71 2.05 -11.63
N GLY A 266 -1.95 2.59 -10.43
CA GLY A 266 -2.40 3.98 -10.27
C GLY A 266 -3.56 4.19 -9.31
N SER A 267 -4.36 3.17 -9.02
CA SER A 267 -5.36 3.16 -7.94
C SER A 267 -6.11 1.82 -7.89
N PHE A 268 -6.96 1.64 -6.87
CA PHE A 268 -7.97 0.57 -6.85
C PHE A 268 -8.91 0.65 -8.05
N TYR A 269 -9.37 1.85 -8.45
CA TYR A 269 -10.25 2.04 -9.61
C TYR A 269 -9.61 1.59 -10.92
N VAL A 270 -8.31 1.83 -11.09
CA VAL A 270 -7.56 1.40 -12.30
C VAL A 270 -7.54 -0.12 -12.39
N VAL A 271 -7.20 -0.79 -11.29
CA VAL A 271 -7.16 -2.27 -11.24
C VAL A 271 -8.55 -2.86 -11.45
N GLU A 272 -9.58 -2.27 -10.83
CA GLU A 272 -10.97 -2.69 -11.03
C GLU A 272 -11.44 -2.53 -12.48
N ALA A 273 -11.19 -1.37 -13.10
CA ALA A 273 -11.55 -1.09 -14.48
C ALA A 273 -10.85 -2.06 -15.44
N PHE A 274 -9.58 -2.37 -15.20
CA PHE A 274 -8.83 -3.36 -15.97
C PHE A 274 -9.45 -4.75 -15.86
N ILE A 275 -9.75 -5.22 -14.64
CA ILE A 275 -10.37 -6.53 -14.40
C ILE A 275 -11.73 -6.62 -15.10
N LYS A 276 -12.58 -5.60 -14.95
CA LYS A 276 -13.91 -5.57 -15.61
C LYS A 276 -13.80 -5.62 -17.13
N LYS A 277 -12.78 -4.96 -17.72
CA LYS A 277 -12.64 -4.88 -19.17
C LYS A 277 -12.10 -6.18 -19.81
N ASP A 278 -11.14 -6.83 -19.13
CA ASP A 278 -10.31 -7.88 -19.75
C ASP A 278 -10.58 -9.29 -19.19
N LEU A 279 -10.95 -9.45 -17.91
CA LEU A 279 -11.25 -10.76 -17.32
C LEU A 279 -12.69 -11.23 -17.53
N LEU A 280 -13.61 -10.34 -17.95
CA LEU A 280 -14.94 -10.74 -18.40
C LEU A 280 -14.96 -11.29 -19.84
N GLN A 281 -13.79 -11.39 -20.50
CA GLN A 281 -13.63 -11.94 -21.85
C GLN A 281 -12.91 -13.30 -21.89
N ILE A 282 -12.54 -13.87 -20.73
CA ILE A 282 -11.89 -15.18 -20.59
C ILE A 282 -12.88 -16.21 -20.02
#